data_AF-A0A969TWU3-F1
#
_entry.id   AF-A0A969TWU3-F1
#
_cell.length_a   1.000
_cell.length_b   1.000
_cell.length_c   1.000
_cell.angle_alpha   90.00
_cell.angle_beta   90.00
_cell.angle_gamma   90.00
#
_symmetry.space_group_name_H-M   'P 1'
#
loop_
_entity.id
_entity.type
_entity.pdbx_description
1 polymer ?
#
loop_
_entity_poly.entity_id
_entity_poly.type
_entity_poly.pdbx_seq_one_letter_code
_entity_poly.pdbx_strand_id
1 'polypeptide(L)'
;MEKQIVAVMKSLDQKDAVIRELELKGVEQDQIQFIHKDDEEARHFEKEFQQGNYVVLVEVEKEIGRIPVEEEETLDEHRTPKGHHHMPHHQMKQGF
;
A
#
# COMPACT_ATOMS: atom_id res chain seq x y z
N MET A 1 -8.31 -21.08 -10.39
CA MET A 1 -7.99 -19.66 -10.18
C MET A 1 -7.33 -19.54 -8.82
N GLU A 2 -6.32 -18.69 -8.69
CA GLU A 2 -5.58 -18.53 -7.44
C GLU A 2 -6.05 -17.23 -6.75
N LYS A 3 -6.34 -17.33 -5.45
CA LYS A 3 -6.67 -16.16 -4.63
C LYS A 3 -5.39 -15.54 -4.13
N GLN A 4 -5.16 -14.27 -4.48
CA GLN A 4 -3.99 -13.51 -4.03
C GLN A 4 -4.41 -12.27 -3.25
N ILE A 5 -3.65 -11.97 -2.19
CA ILE A 5 -3.84 -10.78 -1.38
C ILE A 5 -3.12 -9.62 -2.06
N VAL A 6 -3.89 -8.63 -2.51
CA VAL A 6 -3.35 -7.48 -3.26
C VAL A 6 -3.26 -6.22 -2.43
N ALA A 7 -4.10 -6.06 -1.41
CA ALA A 7 -4.10 -4.89 -0.56
C ALA A 7 -4.66 -5.20 0.83
N VAL A 8 -4.25 -4.41 1.81
CA VAL A 8 -4.83 -4.38 3.16
C VAL A 8 -5.27 -2.95 3.42
N MET A 9 -6.56 -2.76 3.69
CA MET A 9 -7.15 -1.45 3.93
C MET A 9 -7.47 -1.26 5.40
N LYS A 10 -7.31 -0.04 5.90
CA LYS A 10 -7.68 0.35 7.27
C LYS A 10 -9.16 0.72 7.37
N SER A 11 -9.69 1.30 6.30
CA SER A 11 -11.05 1.88 6.25
C SER A 11 -11.70 1.65 4.88
N LEU A 12 -13.03 1.74 4.82
CA LEU A 12 -13.78 1.64 3.57
C LEU A 12 -13.57 2.83 2.63
N ASP A 13 -13.03 3.95 3.12
CA ASP A 13 -12.70 5.13 2.30
C ASP A 13 -11.68 4.78 1.20
N GLN A 14 -10.76 3.86 1.51
CA GLN A 14 -9.73 3.38 0.60
C GLN A 14 -10.26 2.40 -0.46
N LYS A 15 -11.51 1.92 -0.31
CA LYS A 15 -12.09 0.89 -1.17
C LYS A 15 -12.18 1.34 -2.63
N ASP A 16 -12.64 2.57 -2.86
CA ASP A 16 -12.87 3.09 -4.21
C ASP A 16 -11.56 3.20 -4.99
N ALA A 17 -10.51 3.71 -4.32
CA ALA A 17 -9.17 3.80 -4.89
C ALA A 17 -8.60 2.42 -5.26
N VAL A 18 -8.71 1.43 -4.37
CA VAL A 18 -8.22 0.07 -4.62
C VAL A 18 -8.98 -0.60 -5.77
N ILE A 19 -10.30 -0.47 -5.83
CA ILE A 19 -11.11 -1.01 -6.93
C ILE A 19 -10.68 -0.38 -8.25
N ARG A 20 -10.56 0.95 -8.29
CA ARG A 20 -10.13 1.65 -9.51
C ARG A 20 -8.77 1.19 -10.00
N GLU A 21 -7.82 0.98 -9.09
CA GLU A 21 -6.48 0.51 -9.44
C GLU A 21 -6.49 -0.94 -9.93
N LEU A 22 -7.36 -1.78 -9.38
CA LEU A 22 -7.60 -3.14 -9.85
C LEU A 22 -8.22 -3.17 -11.25
N GLU A 23 -9.19 -2.30 -11.52
CA GLU A 23 -9.80 -2.17 -12.84
C GLU A 23 -8.77 -1.72 -13.90
N LEU A 24 -7.86 -0.81 -13.55
CA LEU A 24 -6.74 -0.40 -14.43
C LEU A 24 -5.80 -1.56 -14.77
N LYS A 25 -5.69 -2.54 -13.87
CA LYS A 25 -4.92 -3.78 -14.09
C LYS A 25 -5.74 -4.88 -14.79
N GLY A 26 -6.99 -4.60 -15.13
CA GLY A 26 -7.88 -5.52 -15.85
C GLY A 26 -8.55 -6.57 -14.96
N VAL A 27 -8.67 -6.30 -13.66
CA VAL A 27 -9.41 -7.16 -12.73
C VAL A 27 -10.87 -6.71 -12.68
N GLU A 28 -11.80 -7.64 -12.88
CA GLU A 28 -13.23 -7.35 -12.81
C GLU A 28 -13.71 -7.30 -11.36
N GLN A 29 -14.69 -6.45 -11.06
CA GLN A 29 -15.21 -6.31 -9.69
C GLN A 29 -15.75 -7.63 -9.11
N ASP A 30 -16.28 -8.53 -9.95
CA ASP A 30 -16.75 -9.87 -9.55
C ASP A 30 -15.61 -10.76 -9.01
N GLN A 31 -14.37 -10.49 -9.44
CA GLN A 31 -13.18 -11.20 -8.99
C GLN A 31 -12.58 -10.62 -7.71
N ILE A 32 -13.11 -9.50 -7.18
CA ILE A 32 -12.58 -8.81 -6.00
C ILE A 32 -13.40 -9.19 -4.77
N GLN A 33 -12.73 -9.78 -3.78
CA GLN A 33 -13.31 -10.17 -2.50
C GLN A 33 -12.73 -9.31 -1.38
N PHE A 34 -13.60 -8.70 -0.58
CA PHE A 34 -13.23 -7.92 0.60
C PHE A 34 -13.58 -8.71 1.85
N ILE A 35 -12.59 -8.98 2.69
CA ILE A 35 -12.78 -9.69 3.96
C ILE A 35 -12.54 -8.71 5.10
N HIS A 36 -13.53 -8.52 5.97
CA HIS A 36 -13.35 -7.74 7.18
C HIS A 36 -12.77 -8.63 8.30
N LYS A 37 -12.05 -8.04 9.25
CA LYS A 37 -11.44 -8.79 10.37
C LYS A 37 -12.40 -9.60 11.23
N ASP A 38 -13.70 -9.28 11.17
CA ASP A 38 -14.76 -9.93 11.94
C ASP A 38 -15.40 -11.11 11.18
N ASP A 39 -15.11 -11.27 9.89
CA ASP A 39 -15.61 -12.39 9.09
C ASP A 39 -14.98 -13.73 9.50
N GLU A 40 -15.69 -14.84 9.31
CA GLU A 40 -15.16 -16.17 9.61
C GLU A 40 -13.90 -16.49 8.77
N GLU A 41 -13.86 -16.01 7.53
CA GLU A 41 -12.71 -16.16 6.63
C GLU A 41 -11.48 -15.38 7.10
N ALA A 42 -11.66 -14.36 7.96
CA ALA A 42 -10.57 -13.51 8.47
C ALA A 42 -9.53 -14.30 9.27
N ARG A 43 -9.93 -15.44 9.85
CA ARG A 43 -9.05 -16.33 10.63
C ARG A 43 -7.86 -16.84 9.81
N HIS A 44 -8.00 -16.89 8.49
CA HIS A 44 -6.91 -17.29 7.59
C HIS A 44 -5.92 -16.14 7.30
N PHE A 45 -6.27 -14.90 7.63
CA PHE A 45 -5.51 -13.69 7.29
C PHE A 45 -5.13 -12.87 8.52
N GLU A 46 -5.13 -13.47 9.72
CA GLU A 46 -4.87 -12.79 11.00
C GLU A 46 -3.58 -11.93 11.00
N LYS A 47 -2.55 -12.37 10.27
CA LYS A 47 -1.29 -11.62 10.11
C LYS A 47 -1.46 -10.32 9.30
N GLU A 48 -2.29 -10.33 8.27
CA GLU A 48 -2.50 -9.16 7.43
C GLU A 48 -3.33 -8.10 8.16
N PHE A 49 -4.27 -8.52 9.01
CA PHE A 49 -5.06 -7.61 9.84
C PHE A 49 -4.25 -6.84 10.90
N GLN A 50 -2.95 -7.10 11.05
CA GLN A 50 -2.06 -6.23 11.83
C GLN A 50 -1.85 -4.86 11.16
N GLN A 51 -2.05 -4.77 9.84
CA GLN A 51 -1.85 -3.55 9.04
C GLN A 51 -3.15 -2.80 8.72
N GLY A 52 -4.32 -3.43 8.89
CA GLY A 52 -5.62 -2.84 8.60
C GLY A 52 -6.79 -3.72 9.02
N ASN A 53 -8.02 -3.25 8.79
CA ASN A 53 -9.25 -3.97 9.18
C ASN A 53 -9.87 -4.77 8.03
N TYR A 54 -9.41 -4.56 6.80
CA TYR A 54 -9.95 -5.19 5.60
C TYR A 54 -8.81 -5.77 4.76
N VAL A 55 -8.99 -6.98 4.26
CA VAL A 55 -8.08 -7.62 3.32
C VAL A 55 -8.77 -7.70 1.96
N VAL A 56 -8.05 -7.32 0.91
CA VAL A 56 -8.53 -7.36 -0.48
C VAL A 56 -7.87 -8.55 -1.17
N LEU A 57 -8.71 -9.50 -1.57
CA LEU A 57 -8.35 -10.67 -2.33
C LEU A 57 -8.85 -10.52 -3.75
N VAL A 58 -8.06 -11.02 -4.70
CA VAL A 58 -8.53 -11.14 -6.08
C VAL A 58 -8.31 -12.55 -6.58
N GLU A 59 -9.28 -13.04 -7.36
CA GLU A 59 -9.24 -14.35 -7.99
C GLU A 59 -8.98 -14.19 -9.49
N VAL A 60 -7.71 -14.36 -9.88
CA VAL A 60 -7.26 -14.13 -11.25
C VAL A 60 -6.23 -15.18 -11.66
N GLU A 61 -6.04 -15.35 -12.96
CA GLU A 61 -5.04 -16.28 -13.51
C GLU A 61 -3.61 -15.69 -13.53
N LYS A 62 -3.48 -14.37 -13.37
CA LYS A 62 -2.20 -13.64 -13.45
C LYS A 62 -1.85 -12.99 -12.11
N GLU A 63 -0.56 -12.95 -11.78
CA GLU A 63 -0.07 -12.22 -10.61
C GLU A 63 -0.26 -10.70 -10.82
N ILE A 64 -0.98 -10.04 -9.91
CA ILE A 64 -1.33 -8.60 -9.99
C ILE A 64 -0.37 -7.73 -9.15
N GLY A 65 0.36 -8.37 -8.23
CA GLY A 65 1.23 -7.71 -7.25
C GLY A 65 0.46 -6.93 -6.19
N ARG A 66 1.18 -6.35 -5.22
CA ARG A 66 0.57 -5.48 -4.19
C ARG A 66 0.17 -4.13 -4.75
N ILE A 67 -0.97 -3.62 -4.32
CA ILE A 67 -1.52 -2.31 -4.67
C ILE A 67 -1.23 -1.34 -3.52
N PRO A 68 -0.63 -0.18 -3.80
CA PRO A 68 -0.46 0.86 -2.81
C PRO A 68 -1.85 1.34 -2.35
N VAL A 69 -2.10 1.22 -1.06
CA VAL A 69 -3.28 1.85 -0.44
C VAL A 69 -2.77 3.16 0.15
N GLU A 70 -3.36 4.29 -0.24
CA GLU A 70 -3.01 5.59 0.36
C GLU A 70 -3.27 5.50 1.87
N GLU A 71 -2.21 5.31 2.64
CA GLU A 71 -2.26 5.46 4.08
C GLU A 71 -2.51 6.95 4.32
N GLU A 72 -3.67 7.30 4.89
CA GLU A 72 -3.86 8.65 5.43
C GLU A 72 -2.65 8.91 6.33
N GLU A 73 -1.76 9.79 5.86
CA GLU A 73 -0.53 10.15 6.53
C GLU A 73 -0.93 10.63 7.92
N THR A 74 -0.79 9.76 8.92
CA THR A 74 -0.59 10.27 10.28
C THR A 74 0.60 11.20 10.13
N LEU A 75 0.38 12.50 10.35
CA LEU A 75 1.43 13.51 10.41
C LEU A 75 2.56 12.98 11.29
N ASP A 76 3.55 12.34 10.69
CA ASP A 76 4.79 12.00 11.38
C ASP A 76 5.64 13.27 11.27
N GLU A 77 5.50 14.10 12.30
CA GLU A 77 6.34 15.26 12.60
C GLU A 77 7.82 14.90 12.83
N HIS A 78 8.35 13.83 12.25
CA HIS A 78 9.78 13.53 12.25
C HIS A 78 10.40 13.74 10.87
N ARG A 79 10.65 15.02 10.61
CA ARG A 79 11.86 15.58 9.99
C ARG A 79 12.82 14.54 9.41
N THR A 80 12.86 14.43 8.08
CA THR A 80 14.10 14.77 7.36
C THR A 80 13.73 15.52 6.08
N PRO A 81 14.17 16.79 5.89
CA PRO A 81 14.07 17.39 4.58
C PRO A 81 14.91 16.57 3.61
N LYS A 82 14.27 15.97 2.60
CA LYS A 82 14.92 15.40 1.42
C LYS A 82 15.61 16.55 0.68
N GLY A 83 16.85 16.85 1.06
CA GLY A 83 17.59 18.00 0.54
C GLY A 83 18.98 18.24 1.13
N HIS A 84 19.60 17.28 1.82
CA HIS A 84 21.02 17.41 2.18
C HIS A 84 21.90 17.08 0.97
N HIS A 85 21.93 17.97 -0.02
CA HIS A 85 23.13 18.10 -0.84
C HIS A 85 24.26 18.50 0.11
N HIS A 86 25.11 17.55 0.48
CA HIS A 86 26.45 17.88 0.93
C HIS A 86 27.10 18.66 -0.22
N MET A 87 27.09 19.99 -0.13
CA MET A 87 27.94 20.81 -0.97
C MET A 87 29.37 20.32 -0.72
N PRO A 88 30.14 19.92 -1.76
CA PRO A 88 31.55 19.69 -1.56
C PRO A 88 32.14 20.99 -1.03
N HIS A 89 32.77 20.92 0.14
CA HIS A 89 33.47 22.02 0.76
C HIS A 89 34.61 22.42 -0.19
N HIS A 90 34.34 23.38 -1.08
CA HIS A 90 35.33 23.97 -1.96
C HIS A 90 36.22 24.85 -1.07
N GLN A 91 37.26 24.25 -0.51
CA GLN A 91 38.29 24.98 0.21
C GLN A 91 39.05 25.82 -0.82
N MET A 92 38.79 27.13 -0.83
CA MET A 92 39.55 28.09 -1.64
C MET A 92 41.01 28.04 -1.21
N LYS A 93 41.87 27.82 -2.20
CA LYS A 93 43.31 28.02 -2.15
C LYS A 93 43.56 29.52 -1.92
N GLN A 94 44.04 29.89 -0.73
CA GLN A 94 44.59 31.24 -0.51
C GLN A 94 46.11 31.10 -0.44
N GLY A 95 46.81 31.73 -1.39
CA GLY A 95 48.26 31.72 -1.47
C GLY A 95 48.91 32.67 -0.47
N PHE A 96 50.14 32.32 -0.10
CA PHE A 96 51.28 33.21 0.08
C PHE A 96 52.53 32.45 -0.35
#